data_AF-A0A3N5RPV7-F1
#
_entry.id   AF-A0A3N5RPV7-F1
#
_cell.length_a   1.000
_cell.length_b   1.000
_cell.length_c   1.000
_cell.angle_alpha   90.00
_cell.angle_beta   90.00
_cell.angle_gamma   90.00
#
_symmetry.space_group_name_H-M   'P 1'
#
loop_
_entity.id
_entity.type
_entity.pdbx_description
1 polymer ?
#
loop_
_entity_poly.entity_id
_entity_poly.type
_entity_poly.pdbx_seq_one_letter_code
_entity_poly.pdbx_strand_id
1 'polypeptide(L)'
;MDFESREIAPQDSQVLIGPPTLTRFERARIIGSRSLQLSLGAPILVDSSKKFNDTISIAVEELNLKVLPISIRRILPNGLYQDIPIDWLK
;
A
#
# COMPACT_ATOMS: atom_id res chain seq x y z
N MET A 1 9.37 27.51 -7.05
CA MET A 1 7.89 27.51 -7.05
C MET A 1 7.49 26.35 -6.17
N ASP A 2 7.23 26.63 -4.91
CA ASP A 2 6.84 25.61 -3.94
C ASP A 2 5.38 25.27 -4.22
N PHE A 3 5.15 24.16 -4.91
CA PHE A 3 3.83 23.55 -4.99
C PHE A 3 3.50 23.05 -3.58
N GLU A 4 2.90 23.91 -2.76
CA GLU A 4 2.37 23.50 -1.46
C GLU A 4 1.35 22.39 -1.68
N SER A 5 1.75 21.17 -1.33
CA SER A 5 0.93 19.99 -1.46
C SER A 5 -0.15 20.06 -0.39
N ARG A 6 -1.42 20.12 -0.80
CA ARG A 6 -2.55 20.22 0.14
C ARG A 6 -3.22 18.86 0.28
N GLU A 7 -3.39 18.42 1.52
CA GLU A 7 -4.08 17.19 1.84
C GLU A 7 -5.59 17.39 1.76
N ILE A 8 -6.27 16.45 1.10
CA ILE A 8 -7.73 16.33 1.15
C ILE A 8 -8.08 15.36 2.27
N ALA A 9 -8.44 15.90 3.44
CA ALA A 9 -8.87 15.07 4.57
C ALA A 9 -10.18 14.32 4.23
N PRO A 10 -10.24 13.00 4.43
CA PRO A 10 -11.45 12.22 4.21
C PRO A 10 -12.48 12.53 5.31
N GLN A 11 -13.76 12.73 4.91
CA GLN A 11 -14.85 12.95 5.86
C GLN A 11 -15.42 11.62 6.40
N ASP A 12 -15.51 10.56 5.59
CA ASP A 12 -16.13 9.27 5.96
C ASP A 12 -15.37 8.04 5.40
N SER A 13 -14.05 7.98 5.57
CA SER A 13 -13.19 6.90 5.00
C SER A 13 -13.35 6.69 3.48
N GLN A 14 -13.84 7.71 2.78
CA GLN A 14 -14.05 7.65 1.34
C GLN A 14 -12.76 7.95 0.59
N VAL A 15 -12.51 7.15 -0.44
CA VAL A 15 -11.48 7.41 -1.43
C VAL A 15 -11.99 8.51 -2.37
N LEU A 16 -11.43 9.70 -2.26
CA LEU A 16 -11.80 10.89 -3.03
C LEU A 16 -10.94 11.01 -4.29
N ILE A 17 -9.69 10.53 -4.23
CA ILE A 17 -8.75 10.57 -5.35
C ILE A 17 -8.56 9.18 -5.94
N GLY A 18 -8.96 9.02 -7.21
CA GLY A 18 -8.79 7.79 -7.97
C GLY A 18 -9.82 6.70 -7.64
N PRO A 19 -9.64 5.48 -8.18
CA PRO A 19 -10.60 4.38 -7.99
C PRO A 19 -10.57 3.82 -6.56
N PRO A 20 -11.68 3.28 -6.03
CA PRO A 20 -11.73 2.69 -4.68
C PRO A 20 -11.01 1.34 -4.57
N THR A 21 -10.36 0.89 -5.64
CA THR A 21 -9.60 -0.36 -5.71
C THR A 21 -8.10 -0.07 -5.78
N LEU A 22 -7.30 -1.05 -5.35
CA LEU A 22 -5.86 -1.02 -5.51
C LEU A 22 -5.49 -1.15 -7.00
N THR A 23 -4.78 -0.16 -7.54
CA THR A 23 -4.34 -0.25 -8.94
C THR A 23 -3.25 -1.30 -9.09
N ARG A 24 -3.11 -1.86 -10.31
CA ARG A 24 -2.04 -2.84 -10.61
C ARG A 24 -0.64 -2.30 -10.30
N PHE A 25 -0.44 -0.98 -10.44
CA PHE A 25 0.84 -0.32 -10.19
C PHE A 25 1.12 -0.15 -8.70
N GLU A 26 0.12 0.29 -7.92
CA GLU A 26 0.22 0.37 -6.46
C GLU A 26 0.49 -1.02 -5.87
N ARG A 27 -0.27 -2.03 -6.31
CA ARG A 27 -0.05 -3.42 -5.92
C ARG A 27 1.36 -3.90 -6.21
N ALA A 28 1.85 -3.70 -7.44
CA ALA A 28 3.21 -4.10 -7.81
C ALA A 28 4.28 -3.36 -6.98
N ARG A 29 4.07 -2.06 -6.70
CA ARG A 29 5.00 -1.25 -5.91
C ARG A 29 5.09 -1.73 -4.47
N ILE A 30 3.96 -2.06 -3.85
CA ILE A 30 3.88 -2.59 -2.48
C ILE A 30 4.55 -3.95 -2.39
N ILE A 31 4.25 -4.87 -3.30
CA ILE A 31 4.88 -6.20 -3.32
C ILE A 31 6.39 -6.06 -3.49
N GLY A 32 6.85 -5.19 -4.40
CA GLY A 32 8.27 -4.96 -4.62
C GLY A 32 8.99 -4.40 -3.40
N SER A 33 8.45 -3.36 -2.76
CA SER A 33 9.04 -2.78 -1.55
C SER A 33 9.02 -3.76 -0.39
N ARG A 34 7.92 -4.50 -0.21
CA ARG A 34 7.78 -5.48 0.87
C ARG A 34 8.70 -6.69 0.68
N SER A 35 8.81 -7.22 -0.54
CA SER A 35 9.77 -8.28 -0.87
C SER A 35 11.20 -7.85 -0.56
N LEU A 36 11.57 -6.60 -0.85
CA LEU A 36 12.88 -6.08 -0.48
C LEU A 36 13.08 -6.05 1.04
N GLN A 37 12.09 -5.59 1.81
CA GLN A 37 12.16 -5.60 3.28
C GLN A 37 12.40 -7.02 3.81
N LEU A 38 11.66 -8.00 3.30
CA LEU A 38 11.81 -9.41 3.69
C LEU A 38 13.19 -9.96 3.33
N SER A 39 13.72 -9.64 2.15
CA SER A 39 15.08 -10.02 1.75
C SER A 39 16.16 -9.40 2.65
N LEU A 40 15.88 -8.26 3.28
CA LEU A 40 16.75 -7.60 4.26
C LEU A 40 16.55 -8.12 5.70
N GLY A 41 15.75 -9.18 5.89
CA GLY A 41 15.52 -9.80 7.19
C GLY A 41 14.44 -9.13 8.04
N ALA A 42 13.55 -8.31 7.44
CA ALA A 42 12.40 -7.77 8.15
C ALA A 42 11.45 -8.90 8.62
N PRO A 43 10.74 -8.70 9.75
CA PRO A 43 9.82 -9.71 10.27
C PRO A 43 8.61 -9.92 9.35
N ILE A 44 8.21 -11.18 9.21
CA ILE A 44 7.03 -11.62 8.47
C ILE A 44 5.80 -11.48 9.39
N LEU A 45 4.70 -10.93 8.88
CA LEU A 45 3.47 -10.68 9.65
C LEU A 45 2.38 -11.76 9.45
N VAL A 46 2.65 -12.77 8.64
CA VAL A 46 1.73 -13.87 8.32
C VAL A 46 2.23 -15.17 8.95
N ASP A 47 1.30 -16.06 9.31
CA ASP A 47 1.61 -17.36 9.90
C ASP A 47 2.58 -18.17 9.03
N SER A 48 3.71 -18.56 9.64
CA SER A 48 4.81 -19.32 9.04
C SER A 48 4.46 -20.77 8.70
N SER A 49 3.21 -21.20 8.95
CA SER A 49 2.70 -22.54 8.64
C SER A 49 2.77 -22.87 7.14
N LYS A 50 2.59 -21.85 6.29
CA LYS A 50 2.82 -22.01 4.85
C LYS A 50 4.33 -21.96 4.60
N LYS A 51 4.91 -23.06 4.09
CA LYS A 51 6.27 -23.06 3.55
C LYS A 51 6.33 -22.10 2.37
N PHE A 52 6.74 -20.87 2.62
CA PHE A 52 7.02 -19.92 1.56
C PHE A 52 8.44 -20.15 1.05
N ASN A 53 8.57 -20.41 -0.25
CA ASN A 53 9.88 -20.61 -0.88
C ASN A 53 10.55 -19.26 -1.25
N ASP A 54 9.76 -18.22 -1.51
CA ASP A 54 10.23 -16.94 -2.04
C ASP A 54 9.69 -15.75 -1.26
N THR A 55 10.49 -14.68 -1.13
CA THR A 55 10.09 -13.44 -0.42
C THR A 55 8.94 -12.71 -1.12
N ILE A 56 8.85 -12.81 -2.45
CA ILE A 56 7.74 -12.24 -3.23
C ILE A 56 6.42 -12.90 -2.86
N SER A 57 6.41 -14.23 -2.74
CA SER A 57 5.21 -14.99 -2.39
C SER A 57 4.69 -14.63 -0.99
N ILE A 58 5.61 -14.40 -0.05
CA ILE A 58 5.27 -13.89 1.30
C ILE A 58 4.65 -12.50 1.20
N ALA A 59 5.28 -11.58 0.46
CA ALA A 59 4.79 -10.21 0.31
C ALA A 59 3.40 -10.14 -0.36
N VAL A 60 3.13 -11.04 -1.31
CA VAL A 60 1.81 -11.18 -1.94
C VAL A 60 0.77 -11.65 -0.92
N GLU A 61 1.11 -12.63 -0.09
CA GLU A 61 0.19 -13.15 0.93
C GLU A 61 -0.10 -12.11 2.03
N GLU A 62 0.92 -11.39 2.50
CA GLU A 62 0.78 -10.28 3.45
C GLU A 62 -0.13 -9.17 2.90
N LEU A 63 0.02 -8.86 1.61
CA LEU A 63 -0.84 -7.89 0.94
C LEU A 63 -2.29 -8.37 0.82
N ASN A 64 -2.49 -9.66 0.49
CA ASN A 64 -3.83 -10.24 0.37
C ASN A 64 -4.57 -10.27 1.72
N LEU A 65 -3.85 -10.52 2.80
CA LEU A 65 -4.38 -10.52 4.16
C LEU A 65 -4.54 -9.12 4.75
N LYS A 66 -4.11 -8.07 4.03
CA LYS A 66 -4.15 -6.65 4.45
C LYS A 66 -3.54 -6.42 5.85
N VAL A 67 -2.50 -7.18 6.19
CA VAL A 67 -1.80 -7.08 7.49
C VAL A 67 -0.69 -6.02 7.50
N LEU A 68 -0.35 -5.46 6.33
CA LEU A 68 0.70 -4.45 6.20
C LEU A 68 0.18 -3.08 6.65
N PRO A 69 0.82 -2.43 7.65
CA PRO A 69 0.44 -1.09 8.09
C PRO A 69 0.96 -0.03 7.11
N ILE A 70 0.34 0.06 5.94
CA ILE A 70 0.74 0.96 4.86
C ILE A 70 -0.43 1.82 4.37
N SER A 71 -0.10 3.03 3.93
CA SER A 71 -1.02 3.95 3.27
C SER A 71 -0.46 4.37 1.92
N ILE A 72 -1.35 4.62 0.96
CA ILE A 72 -1.01 5.04 -0.38
C ILE A 72 -1.35 6.52 -0.53
N ARG A 73 -0.34 7.32 -0.82
CA ARG A 73 -0.53 8.73 -1.19
C ARG A 73 -0.83 8.85 -2.67
N ARG A 74 -2.03 9.28 -3.02
CA ARG A 74 -2.39 9.62 -4.41
C ARG A 74 -2.30 11.12 -4.60
N ILE A 75 -1.55 11.57 -5.60
CA ILE A 75 -1.29 12.98 -5.89
C ILE A 75 -1.90 13.33 -7.24
N LEU A 76 -2.68 14.40 -7.28
CA LEU A 76 -3.23 14.97 -8.51
C LEU A 76 -2.24 15.98 -9.12
N PRO A 77 -2.32 16.25 -10.43
CA PRO A 77 -1.44 17.23 -11.11
C PRO A 77 -1.52 18.65 -10.54
N ASN A 78 -2.60 18.99 -9.85
CA ASN A 78 -2.81 20.28 -9.18
C ASN A 78 -2.13 20.38 -7.80
N GLY A 79 -1.42 19.33 -7.35
CA GLY A 79 -0.74 19.29 -6.05
C GLY A 79 -1.63 18.85 -4.88
N LEU A 80 -2.90 18.56 -5.12
CA LEU A 80 -3.76 17.94 -4.10
C LEU A 80 -3.37 16.47 -3.91
N TYR A 81 -3.37 16.00 -2.67
CA TYR A 81 -3.14 14.58 -2.39
C TYR A 81 -4.09 14.03 -1.33
N GLN A 82 -4.21 12.72 -1.29
CA GLN A 82 -4.95 11.99 -0.28
C GLN A 82 -4.13 10.77 0.15
N ASP A 83 -4.00 10.59 1.47
CA ASP A 83 -3.41 9.40 2.06
C ASP A 83 -4.52 8.37 2.31
N ILE A 84 -4.43 7.23 1.64
CA ILE A 84 -5.46 6.19 1.64
C ILE A 84 -4.90 4.95 2.33
N PRO A 85 -5.37 4.58 3.52
CA PRO A 85 -5.04 3.31 4.16
C PRO A 85 -5.44 2.12 3.27
N ILE A 86 -4.63 1.06 3.28
CA ILE A 86 -4.91 -0.11 2.44
C ILE A 86 -6.23 -0.81 2.81
N ASP A 87 -6.65 -0.70 4.07
CA ASP A 87 -7.90 -1.25 4.58
C ASP A 87 -9.14 -0.66 3.90
N TRP A 88 -9.04 0.57 3.39
CA TRP A 88 -10.15 1.25 2.72
C TRP A 88 -10.28 0.82 1.26
N LEU A 89 -9.22 0.27 0.68
CA LEU A 89 -9.21 -0.18 -0.71
C LEU A 89 -9.77 -1.59 -0.79
N LYS A 90 -10.64 -1.83 -1.78
CA LYS A 90 -11.15 -3.16 -2.07
C LYS A 90 -10.08 -4.03 -2.69
#